data_AF-A0A409YRK7-F1
#
_entry.id   AF-A0A409YRK7-F1
#
_cell.length_a   1.000
_cell.length_b   1.000
_cell.length_c   1.000
_cell.angle_alpha   90.00
_cell.angle_beta   90.00
_cell.angle_gamma   90.00
#
_symmetry.space_group_name_H-M   'P 1'
#
loop_
_entity.id
_entity.type
_entity.pdbx_description
1 polymer ?
#
loop_
_entity_poly.entity_id
_entity_poly.type
_entity_poly.pdbx_seq_one_letter_code
_entity_poly.pdbx_strand_id
1 'polypeptide(L)'
;MASTTNPNVKKSLITLPAPHFVVFETPLPTATVLAHLDKELHRDEVHGIIDTVTKELKSQEEFEAKIGSITNGGGDIIYMNSIPMHSLTTLRTGNPSPPLIVHYMLGNPLYAQRIIKLNPLAGASIPPRLVVAENEDKSGTRIAYNLPSAVMRHPFGEEDEELRKELEVLDERFEDLVMRVIDSAAASAA
;
A
#
# COMPACT_ATOMS: atom_id res chain seq x y z
N MET A 1 -30.58 -8.22 -22.44
CA MET A 1 -30.54 -6.82 -21.96
C MET A 1 -29.74 -6.02 -22.98
N ALA A 2 -30.38 -5.06 -23.65
CA ALA A 2 -29.71 -4.24 -24.67
C ALA A 2 -28.70 -3.29 -23.99
N SER A 3 -27.44 -3.32 -24.42
CA SER A 3 -26.42 -2.38 -23.98
C SER A 3 -26.71 -1.02 -24.58
N THR A 4 -27.22 -0.10 -23.77
CA THR A 4 -27.37 1.32 -24.09
C THR A 4 -26.02 2.02 -23.97
N THR A 5 -25.12 1.82 -24.93
CA THR A 5 -23.91 2.64 -25.02
C THR A 5 -24.29 4.04 -25.50
N ASN A 6 -24.17 5.02 -24.61
CA ASN A 6 -24.26 6.44 -24.93
C ASN A 6 -23.21 6.77 -26.02
N PRO A 7 -23.62 7.29 -27.20
CA PRO A 7 -22.71 7.51 -28.33
C PRO A 7 -21.60 8.54 -28.05
N ASN A 8 -21.74 9.33 -26.98
CA ASN A 8 -20.73 10.31 -26.55
C ASN A 8 -19.70 9.72 -25.57
N VAL A 9 -19.81 8.45 -25.18
CA VAL A 9 -18.86 7.80 -24.27
C VAL A 9 -17.95 6.86 -25.05
N LYS A 10 -16.67 7.22 -25.13
CA LYS A 10 -15.65 6.34 -25.69
C LYS A 10 -15.10 5.45 -24.57
N LYS A 11 -15.36 4.15 -24.65
CA LYS A 11 -14.74 3.15 -23.77
C LYS A 11 -13.45 2.65 -24.41
N SER A 12 -12.33 2.81 -23.72
CA SER A 12 -11.08 2.15 -24.05
C SER A 12 -10.79 1.07 -23.01
N LEU A 13 -10.50 -0.14 -23.47
CA LEU A 13 -9.94 -1.19 -22.62
C LEU A 13 -8.44 -1.21 -22.88
N ILE A 14 -7.64 -1.00 -21.85
CA ILE A 14 -6.19 -0.97 -21.95
C ILE A 14 -5.65 -2.16 -21.16
N THR A 15 -4.81 -2.95 -21.81
CA THR A 15 -4.15 -4.08 -21.17
C THR A 15 -2.80 -3.61 -20.64
N LEU A 16 -2.72 -3.47 -19.32
CA LEU A 16 -1.45 -3.46 -18.62
C LEU A 16 -0.92 -4.91 -18.60
N PRO A 17 0.41 -5.14 -18.61
CA PRO A 17 0.95 -6.45 -18.28
C PRO A 17 0.51 -6.81 -16.87
N ALA A 18 0.55 -8.11 -16.61
CA ALA A 18 0.03 -8.66 -15.37
C ALA A 18 0.63 -7.93 -14.16
N PRO A 19 -0.18 -7.63 -13.13
CA PRO A 19 0.36 -7.13 -11.88
C PRO A 19 1.44 -8.09 -11.37
N HIS A 20 2.60 -7.54 -11.02
CA HIS A 20 3.65 -8.30 -10.38
C HIS A 20 3.36 -8.32 -8.88
N PHE A 21 3.01 -9.49 -8.36
CA PHE A 21 2.82 -9.71 -6.93
C PHE A 21 4.15 -10.11 -6.31
N VAL A 22 4.62 -9.32 -5.35
CA VAL A 22 5.74 -9.70 -4.49
C VAL A 22 5.16 -10.37 -3.25
N VAL A 23 5.70 -11.53 -2.88
CA VAL A 23 5.24 -12.32 -1.73
C VAL A 23 6.44 -12.70 -0.88
N PHE A 24 6.37 -12.33 0.40
CA PHE A 24 7.31 -12.74 1.43
C PHE A 24 6.63 -13.76 2.35
N GLU A 25 7.39 -14.77 2.74
CA GLU A 25 6.99 -15.75 3.74
C GLU A 25 7.93 -15.65 4.93
N THR A 26 7.36 -15.66 6.14
CA THR A 26 8.12 -15.59 7.38
C THR A 26 7.51 -16.53 8.42
N PRO A 27 8.34 -17.20 9.25
CA PRO A 27 7.84 -18.04 10.35
C PRO A 27 7.28 -17.21 11.52
N LEU A 28 7.35 -15.87 11.47
CA LEU A 28 6.85 -15.02 12.53
C LEU A 28 5.33 -15.14 12.70
N PRO A 29 4.82 -15.14 13.94
CA PRO A 29 3.39 -15.07 14.21
C PRO A 29 2.77 -13.83 13.58
N THR A 30 1.57 -13.96 13.02
CA THR A 30 0.91 -12.85 12.29
C THR A 30 0.64 -11.64 13.18
N ALA A 31 0.32 -11.85 14.45
CA ALA A 31 0.16 -10.76 15.42
C ALA A 31 1.46 -9.94 15.58
N THR A 32 2.63 -10.59 15.57
CA THR A 32 3.94 -9.93 15.64
C THR A 32 4.21 -9.11 14.38
N VAL A 33 3.96 -9.69 13.20
CA VAL A 33 4.12 -8.99 11.92
C VAL A 33 3.23 -7.74 11.85
N LEU A 34 1.96 -7.85 12.26
CA LEU A 34 1.02 -6.72 12.29
C LEU A 34 1.50 -5.62 13.25
N ALA A 35 1.99 -5.98 14.43
CA ALA A 35 2.51 -5.01 15.40
C ALA A 35 3.77 -4.29 14.88
N HIS A 36 4.69 -5.00 14.23
CA HIS A 36 5.86 -4.40 13.59
C HIS A 36 5.45 -3.45 12.46
N LEU A 37 4.52 -3.88 11.61
CA LEU A 37 4.01 -3.05 10.51
C LEU A 37 3.33 -1.78 11.02
N ASP A 38 2.49 -1.88 12.06
CA ASP A 38 1.82 -0.71 12.65
C ASP A 38 2.83 0.31 13.21
N LYS A 39 3.93 -0.18 13.82
CA LYS A 39 5.03 0.65 14.30
C LYS A 39 5.80 1.33 13.15
N GLU A 40 6.24 0.56 12.15
CA GLU A 40 6.97 1.09 10.99
C GLU A 40 6.15 2.09 10.17
N LEU A 41 4.83 1.96 10.18
CA LEU A 41 3.91 2.86 9.47
C LEU A 41 3.42 4.05 10.32
N HIS A 42 3.92 4.20 11.55
CA HIS A 42 3.52 5.28 12.46
C HIS A 42 2.00 5.33 12.70
N ARG A 43 1.34 4.17 12.78
CA ARG A 43 -0.14 4.09 12.76
C ARG A 43 -0.82 4.99 13.79
N ASP A 44 -0.27 5.09 14.99
CA ASP A 44 -0.82 5.89 16.10
C ASP A 44 -0.57 7.40 15.95
N GLU A 45 0.35 7.81 15.06
CA GLU A 45 0.72 9.22 14.83
C GLU A 45 -0.03 9.83 13.64
N VAL A 46 -0.66 8.99 12.80
CA VAL A 46 -1.17 9.37 11.47
C VAL A 46 -2.70 9.59 11.45
N HIS A 47 -3.31 9.76 12.62
CA HIS A 47 -4.75 10.01 12.72
C HIS A 47 -5.19 11.27 11.96
N GLY A 48 -6.18 11.11 11.08
CA GLY A 48 -6.76 12.23 10.32
C GLY A 48 -5.86 12.79 9.21
N ILE A 49 -4.73 12.16 8.88
CA ILE A 49 -3.76 12.72 7.92
C ILE A 49 -4.39 13.04 6.56
N ILE A 50 -5.32 12.22 6.07
CA ILE A 50 -5.99 12.44 4.79
C ILE A 50 -6.83 13.71 4.87
N ASP A 51 -7.57 13.92 5.95
CA ASP A 51 -8.37 15.12 6.14
C ASP A 51 -7.48 16.36 6.27
N THR A 52 -6.40 16.29 7.04
CA THR A 52 -5.41 17.37 7.14
C THR A 52 -4.85 17.73 5.76
N VAL A 53 -4.32 16.75 5.03
CA VAL A 53 -3.71 16.95 3.71
C VAL A 53 -4.70 17.51 2.69
N THR A 54 -5.93 17.00 2.66
CA THR A 54 -6.90 17.35 1.62
C THR A 54 -7.75 18.57 1.93
N LYS A 55 -7.87 18.98 3.20
CA LYS A 55 -8.79 20.06 3.63
C LYS A 55 -8.09 21.21 4.34
N GLU A 56 -7.03 20.93 5.10
CA GLU A 56 -6.43 21.91 6.02
C GLU A 56 -5.23 22.62 5.39
N LEU A 57 -4.28 21.88 4.82
CA LEU A 57 -3.03 22.44 4.29
C LEU A 57 -3.28 23.32 3.06
N LYS A 58 -2.54 24.44 2.96
CA LYS A 58 -2.75 25.48 1.93
C LYS A 58 -1.54 25.72 1.04
N SER A 59 -0.37 25.19 1.40
CA SER A 59 0.84 25.31 0.58
C SER A 59 1.63 24.00 0.49
N GLN A 60 2.55 23.94 -0.48
CA GLN A 60 3.46 22.81 -0.64
C GLN A 60 4.40 22.68 0.55
N GLU A 61 4.87 23.79 1.10
CA GLU A 61 5.77 23.81 2.26
C GLU A 61 5.09 23.28 3.53
N GLU A 62 3.82 23.66 3.77
CA GLU A 62 3.04 23.12 4.90
C GLU A 62 2.83 21.60 4.76
N PHE A 63 2.61 21.13 3.53
CA PHE A 63 2.46 19.72 3.21
C PHE A 63 3.74 18.92 3.45
N GLU A 64 4.86 19.39 2.91
CA GLU A 64 6.17 18.76 3.11
C GLU A 64 6.57 18.74 4.59
N ALA A 65 6.38 19.85 5.31
CA ALA A 65 6.66 19.92 6.74
C ALA A 65 5.80 18.94 7.55
N LYS A 66 4.50 18.82 7.21
CA LYS A 66 3.60 17.89 7.91
C LYS A 66 4.01 16.44 7.67
N ILE A 67 4.25 16.03 6.42
CA ILE A 67 4.70 14.66 6.12
C ILE A 67 6.08 14.39 6.73
N GLY A 68 7.00 15.35 6.67
CA GLY A 68 8.32 15.27 7.30
C GLY A 68 8.25 15.06 8.82
N SER A 69 7.30 15.71 9.50
CA SER A 69 7.11 15.57 10.95
C SER A 69 6.66 14.17 11.39
N ILE A 70 5.98 13.42 10.53
CA ILE A 70 5.50 12.06 10.81
C ILE A 70 6.63 11.06 10.55
N THR A 71 7.31 11.25 9.43
CA THR A 71 8.36 10.34 8.96
C THR A 71 9.64 10.45 9.79
N ASN A 72 9.77 11.45 10.67
CA ASN A 72 10.89 11.67 11.61
C ASN A 72 12.29 11.51 10.98
N GLY A 73 12.41 11.72 9.66
CA GLY A 73 13.61 11.45 8.87
C GLY A 73 14.03 9.97 8.75
N GLY A 74 13.21 9.02 9.23
CA GLY A 74 13.56 7.61 9.42
C GLY A 74 12.60 6.58 8.82
N GLY A 75 11.64 6.99 7.99
CA GLY A 75 10.77 6.08 7.24
C GLY A 75 10.01 6.82 6.15
N ASP A 76 9.90 6.25 4.95
CA ASP A 76 9.36 6.97 3.79
C ASP A 76 7.86 6.74 3.58
N ILE A 77 7.22 5.84 4.33
CA ILE A 77 5.88 5.31 4.04
C ILE A 77 5.04 5.33 5.32
N ILE A 78 3.82 5.84 5.25
CA ILE A 78 2.93 6.03 6.39
C ILE A 78 1.63 5.22 6.24
N TYR A 79 1.01 4.92 7.38
CA TYR A 79 -0.30 4.29 7.46
C TYR A 79 -1.38 5.18 6.83
N MET A 80 -2.29 4.62 6.02
CA MET A 80 -3.48 5.32 5.56
C MET A 80 -4.75 4.71 6.15
N ASN A 81 -4.90 3.40 6.01
CA ASN A 81 -6.06 2.66 6.52
C ASN A 81 -5.77 1.15 6.54
N SER A 82 -6.60 0.37 7.23
CA SER A 82 -6.56 -1.09 7.21
C SER A 82 -7.96 -1.68 7.26
N ILE A 83 -8.13 -2.88 6.69
CA ILE A 83 -9.39 -3.62 6.65
C ILE A 83 -9.13 -5.04 7.17
N PRO A 84 -9.79 -5.47 8.27
CA PRO A 84 -9.67 -6.84 8.78
C PRO A 84 -10.48 -7.81 7.92
N MET A 85 -9.89 -8.25 6.80
CA MET A 85 -10.53 -9.11 5.81
C MET A 85 -10.97 -10.47 6.36
N HIS A 86 -10.31 -10.97 7.41
CA HIS A 86 -10.70 -12.23 8.08
C HIS A 86 -12.13 -12.20 8.64
N SER A 87 -12.68 -11.01 8.96
CA SER A 87 -14.08 -10.88 9.37
C SER A 87 -15.05 -11.39 8.30
N LEU A 88 -14.74 -11.21 7.00
CA LEU A 88 -15.55 -11.72 5.90
C LEU A 88 -15.52 -13.25 5.84
N THR A 89 -14.37 -13.86 6.16
CA THR A 89 -14.25 -15.32 6.25
C THR A 89 -14.96 -15.90 7.47
N THR A 90 -14.95 -15.20 8.61
CA THR A 90 -15.79 -15.55 9.78
C THR A 90 -17.26 -15.60 9.38
N LEU A 91 -17.76 -14.54 8.72
CA LEU A 91 -19.17 -14.47 8.29
C LEU A 91 -19.56 -15.61 7.35
N ARG A 92 -18.64 -16.04 6.49
CA ARG A 92 -18.88 -17.14 5.54
C ARG A 92 -18.87 -18.52 6.20
N THR A 93 -17.95 -18.73 7.15
CA THR A 93 -17.63 -20.08 7.66
C THR A 93 -18.19 -20.37 9.04
N GLY A 94 -18.57 -19.34 9.80
CA GLY A 94 -18.95 -19.47 11.21
C GLY A 94 -17.78 -19.78 12.15
N ASN A 95 -16.54 -19.88 11.65
CA ASN A 95 -15.37 -20.10 12.49
C ASN A 95 -15.08 -18.84 13.33
N PRO A 96 -15.12 -18.89 14.67
CA PRO A 96 -14.83 -17.74 15.52
C PRO A 96 -13.34 -17.33 15.54
N SER A 97 -12.45 -18.18 15.02
CA SER A 97 -11.01 -17.93 14.93
C SER A 97 -10.49 -18.35 13.55
N PRO A 98 -10.87 -17.64 12.47
CA PRO A 98 -10.27 -17.87 11.15
C PRO A 98 -8.81 -17.40 11.15
N PRO A 99 -8.00 -17.83 10.16
CA PRO A 99 -6.70 -17.25 9.91
C PRO A 99 -6.80 -15.72 9.79
N LEU A 100 -5.86 -15.00 10.40
CA LEU A 100 -5.84 -13.55 10.30
C LEU A 100 -5.50 -13.12 8.88
N ILE A 101 -6.32 -12.22 8.33
CA ILE A 101 -6.11 -11.58 7.03
C ILE A 101 -6.41 -10.11 7.21
N VAL A 102 -5.42 -9.26 6.97
CA VAL A 102 -5.52 -7.81 7.10
C VAL A 102 -4.99 -7.14 5.84
N HIS A 103 -5.80 -6.28 5.25
CA HIS A 103 -5.45 -5.48 4.08
C HIS A 103 -5.08 -4.07 4.53
N TYR A 104 -3.85 -3.66 4.27
CA TYR A 104 -3.33 -2.32 4.54
C TYR A 104 -3.33 -1.46 3.29
N MET A 105 -3.71 -0.20 3.48
CA MET A 105 -3.45 0.90 2.58
C MET A 105 -2.37 1.77 3.22
N LEU A 106 -1.28 1.96 2.50
CA LEU A 106 -0.08 2.63 3.00
C LEU A 106 0.66 3.31 1.84
N GLY A 107 1.40 4.35 2.13
CA GLY A 107 2.13 5.09 1.10
C GLY A 107 2.66 6.40 1.65
N ASN A 108 3.22 7.23 0.78
CA ASN A 108 3.57 8.60 1.15
C ASN A 108 2.95 9.60 0.16
N PRO A 109 2.15 10.56 0.68
CA PRO A 109 1.47 11.54 -0.14
C PRO A 109 2.38 12.38 -1.06
N LEU A 110 3.66 12.57 -0.71
CA LEU A 110 4.64 13.29 -1.55
C LEU A 110 4.93 12.53 -2.86
N TYR A 111 5.19 11.22 -2.78
CA TYR A 111 5.33 10.38 -3.97
C TYR A 111 4.03 10.36 -4.78
N ALA A 112 2.88 10.26 -4.10
CA ALA A 112 1.58 10.25 -4.75
C ALA A 112 1.33 11.52 -5.57
N GLN A 113 1.66 12.72 -5.07
CA GLN A 113 1.51 13.96 -5.83
C GLN A 113 2.31 13.93 -7.13
N ARG A 114 3.56 13.46 -7.09
CA ARG A 114 4.43 13.40 -8.26
C ARG A 114 3.95 12.37 -9.27
N ILE A 115 3.60 11.16 -8.81
CA ILE A 115 3.08 10.10 -9.67
C ILE A 115 1.76 10.54 -10.33
N ILE A 116 0.83 11.15 -9.59
CA ILE A 116 -0.45 11.63 -10.13
C ILE A 116 -0.24 12.75 -11.15
N LYS A 117 0.75 13.62 -10.94
CA LYS A 117 1.11 14.67 -11.91
C LYS A 117 1.57 14.08 -13.24
N LEU A 118 2.39 13.02 -13.20
CA LEU A 118 2.93 12.36 -14.39
C LEU A 118 1.93 11.39 -15.04
N ASN A 119 1.14 10.69 -14.23
CA ASN A 119 0.10 9.77 -14.67
C ASN A 119 -1.14 9.85 -13.74
N PRO A 120 -2.14 10.68 -14.07
CA PRO A 120 -3.35 10.81 -13.26
C PRO A 120 -4.13 9.50 -13.07
N LEU A 121 -4.04 8.58 -14.04
CA LEU A 121 -4.72 7.28 -13.98
C LEU A 121 -4.09 6.33 -12.95
N ALA A 122 -2.85 6.58 -12.50
CA ALA A 122 -2.24 5.88 -11.38
C ALA A 122 -3.04 6.05 -10.07
N GLY A 123 -3.88 7.09 -9.97
CA GLY A 123 -4.78 7.29 -8.83
C GLY A 123 -5.71 6.12 -8.53
N ALA A 124 -6.00 5.24 -9.49
CA ALA A 124 -6.75 4.00 -9.24
C ALA A 124 -5.99 2.99 -8.34
N SER A 125 -4.67 3.10 -8.33
CA SER A 125 -3.76 2.23 -7.59
C SER A 125 -3.13 2.90 -6.37
N ILE A 126 -3.40 4.20 -6.14
CA ILE A 126 -2.88 4.98 -5.00
C ILE A 126 -3.97 5.08 -3.91
N PRO A 127 -3.64 4.88 -2.62
CA PRO A 127 -2.33 4.42 -2.12
C PRO A 127 -2.08 2.95 -2.49
N PRO A 128 -0.80 2.52 -2.56
CA PRO A 128 -0.46 1.12 -2.64
C PRO A 128 -1.11 0.28 -1.53
N ARG A 129 -1.19 -1.02 -1.79
CA ARG A 129 -1.92 -1.99 -0.97
C ARG A 129 -1.03 -3.17 -0.62
N LEU A 130 -1.07 -3.57 0.64
CA LEU A 130 -0.34 -4.72 1.18
C LEU A 130 -1.31 -5.60 1.94
N VAL A 131 -1.17 -6.92 1.83
CA VAL A 131 -1.95 -7.91 2.58
C VAL A 131 -1.01 -8.68 3.49
N VAL A 132 -1.40 -8.81 4.75
CA VAL A 132 -0.80 -9.72 5.72
C VAL A 132 -1.80 -10.86 5.95
N ALA A 133 -1.36 -12.10 5.76
CA ALA A 133 -2.19 -13.28 5.90
C ALA A 133 -1.48 -14.37 6.73
N GLU A 134 -2.14 -14.87 7.75
CA GLU A 134 -1.72 -16.04 8.51
C GLU A 134 -1.80 -17.29 7.63
N ASN A 135 -0.81 -18.17 7.73
CA ASN A 135 -0.88 -19.46 7.06
C ASN A 135 -2.00 -20.33 7.66
N GLU A 136 -2.66 -21.14 6.84
CA GLU A 136 -3.79 -21.97 7.30
C GLU A 136 -3.40 -22.94 8.42
N ASP A 137 -2.14 -23.42 8.41
CA ASP A 137 -1.56 -24.30 9.42
C ASP A 137 -0.94 -23.54 10.61
N LYS A 138 -1.04 -22.20 10.62
CA LYS A 138 -0.48 -21.30 11.64
C LYS A 138 1.04 -21.37 11.78
N SER A 139 1.75 -21.88 10.77
CA SER A 139 3.21 -21.98 10.75
C SER A 139 3.93 -20.64 10.63
N GLY A 140 3.22 -19.57 10.25
CA GLY A 140 3.80 -18.27 9.99
C GLY A 140 2.86 -17.34 9.23
N THR A 141 3.45 -16.39 8.53
CA THR A 141 2.75 -15.26 7.89
C THR A 141 3.25 -15.04 6.47
N ARG A 142 2.30 -14.73 5.58
CA ARG A 142 2.54 -14.22 4.23
C ARG A 142 2.28 -12.73 4.18
N ILE A 143 3.20 -12.00 3.55
CA ILE A 143 3.08 -10.57 3.27
C ILE A 143 3.12 -10.41 1.75
N ALA A 144 2.09 -9.81 1.16
CA ALA A 144 1.99 -9.67 -0.28
C ALA A 144 1.56 -8.27 -0.70
N TYR A 145 2.12 -7.75 -1.79
CA TYR A 145 1.72 -6.48 -2.39
C TYR A 145 1.89 -6.50 -3.91
N ASN A 146 1.21 -5.59 -4.59
CA ASN A 146 1.47 -5.32 -6.01
C ASN A 146 2.64 -4.35 -6.13
N LEU A 147 3.61 -4.68 -6.97
CA LEU A 147 4.72 -3.80 -7.29
C LEU A 147 4.20 -2.46 -7.85
N PRO A 148 4.45 -1.31 -7.21
CA PRO A 148 4.00 0.00 -7.70
C PRO A 148 4.28 0.24 -9.19
N SER A 149 5.49 -0.06 -9.67
CA SER A 149 5.87 0.09 -11.09
C SER A 149 5.02 -0.74 -12.06
N ALA A 150 4.48 -1.88 -11.61
CA ALA A 150 3.60 -2.71 -12.43
C ALA A 150 2.19 -2.12 -12.59
N VAL A 151 1.68 -1.44 -11.56
CA VAL A 151 0.27 -1.03 -11.48
C VAL A 151 0.03 0.48 -11.57
N MET A 152 1.08 1.30 -11.56
CA MET A 152 1.00 2.78 -11.61
C MET A 152 1.65 3.40 -12.86
N ARG A 153 2.26 2.59 -13.72
CA ARG A 153 2.84 3.04 -15.00
C ARG A 153 1.79 3.62 -15.96
N HIS A 154 2.25 4.38 -16.95
CA HIS A 154 1.37 4.95 -17.95
C HIS A 154 0.68 3.83 -18.76
N PRO A 155 -0.67 3.81 -18.83
CA PRO A 155 -1.37 2.70 -19.44
C PRO A 155 -1.21 2.64 -20.96
N PHE A 156 -0.89 3.77 -21.59
CA PHE A 156 -0.66 3.83 -23.04
C PHE A 156 0.77 3.47 -23.45
N GLY A 157 1.62 3.05 -22.50
CA GLY A 157 2.98 2.60 -22.79
C GLY A 157 3.94 3.70 -23.23
N GLU A 158 3.56 4.97 -23.08
CA GLU A 158 4.47 6.10 -23.23
C GLU A 158 5.54 6.00 -22.13
N GLU A 159 6.80 5.87 -22.54
CA GLU A 159 7.95 5.83 -21.64
C GLU A 159 8.17 7.23 -21.07
N ASP A 160 7.56 7.50 -19.92
CA ASP A 160 7.94 8.62 -19.07
C ASP A 160 9.05 8.15 -18.13
N GLU A 161 10.28 8.56 -18.44
CA GLU A 161 11.47 8.21 -17.66
C GLU A 161 11.47 8.80 -16.25
N GLU A 162 10.80 9.93 -16.04
CA GLU A 162 10.64 10.49 -14.71
C GLU A 162 9.70 9.59 -13.89
N LEU A 163 8.55 9.22 -14.45
CA LEU A 163 7.61 8.33 -13.79
C LEU A 163 8.23 6.96 -13.49
N ARG A 164 8.97 6.38 -14.44
CA ARG A 164 9.62 5.09 -14.26
C ARG A 164 10.54 5.11 -13.03
N LYS A 165 11.40 6.12 -12.92
CA LYS A 165 12.34 6.26 -11.79
C LYS A 165 11.63 6.45 -10.47
N GLU A 166 10.57 7.26 -10.43
CA GLU A 166 9.78 7.43 -9.20
C GLU A 166 9.15 6.12 -8.74
N LEU A 167 8.64 5.32 -9.67
CA LEU A 167 8.03 4.04 -9.34
C LEU A 167 9.06 2.99 -8.90
N GLU A 168 10.25 2.96 -9.51
CA GLU A 168 11.33 2.06 -9.09
C GLU A 168 11.84 2.39 -7.68
N VAL A 169 11.99 3.67 -7.36
CA VAL A 169 12.32 4.09 -5.98
C VAL A 169 11.21 3.63 -5.02
N LEU A 170 9.94 3.78 -5.40
CA LEU A 170 8.83 3.35 -4.57
C LEU A 170 8.79 1.83 -4.38
N ASP A 171 9.14 1.05 -5.41
CA ASP A 171 9.28 -0.41 -5.32
C ASP A 171 10.33 -0.79 -4.25
N GLU A 172 11.53 -0.19 -4.31
CA GLU A 172 12.60 -0.42 -3.34
C GLU A 172 12.16 -0.07 -1.90
N ARG A 173 11.48 1.08 -1.72
CA ARG A 173 10.97 1.48 -0.40
C ARG A 173 9.95 0.50 0.19
N PHE A 174 9.14 -0.12 -0.64
CA PHE A 174 8.17 -1.13 -0.20
C PHE A 174 8.86 -2.42 0.22
N GLU A 175 9.85 -2.87 -0.55
CA GLU A 175 10.65 -4.02 -0.18
C GLU A 175 11.41 -3.78 1.13
N ASP A 176 12.09 -2.63 1.26
CA ASP A 176 12.78 -2.22 2.48
C ASP A 176 11.85 -2.21 3.70
N LEU A 177 10.62 -1.70 3.56
CA LEU A 177 9.62 -1.70 4.62
C LEU A 177 9.29 -3.14 5.06
N VAL A 178 9.01 -4.03 4.11
CA VAL A 178 8.67 -5.43 4.44
C VAL A 178 9.85 -6.13 5.09
N MET A 179 11.06 -5.90 4.61
CA MET A 179 12.27 -6.45 5.21
C MET A 179 12.46 -5.96 6.64
N ARG A 180 12.27 -4.66 6.93
CA ARG A 180 12.32 -4.15 8.32
C ARG A 180 11.24 -4.75 9.22
N VAL A 181 10.03 -4.96 8.71
CA VAL A 181 8.94 -5.61 9.46
C VAL A 181 9.32 -7.06 9.84
N ILE A 182 10.00 -7.77 8.94
CA ILE A 182 10.47 -9.14 9.16
C ILE A 182 11.72 -9.15 10.07
N ASP A 183 12.68 -8.26 9.85
CA ASP A 183 13.98 -8.22 10.52
C ASP A 183 13.93 -7.56 11.91
N SER A 184 12.97 -6.66 12.17
CA SER A 184 12.72 -6.10 13.52
C SER A 184 12.41 -7.20 14.56
N ALA A 185 12.21 -8.44 14.12
CA ALA A 185 12.10 -9.63 14.97
C ALA A 185 13.45 -10.24 15.41
N ALA A 186 14.55 -10.00 14.70
CA ALA A 186 15.85 -10.57 15.05
C ALA A 186 16.48 -9.88 16.27
N ALA A 187 16.19 -8.59 16.48
CA ALA A 187 16.76 -7.78 17.57
C ALA A 187 16.03 -7.93 18.92
N SER A 188 14.83 -8.51 18.95
CA SER A 188 14.08 -8.78 20.19
C SER A 188 14.26 -10.19 20.74
N ALA A 189 15.03 -11.03 20.03
CA ALA A 189 15.37 -12.41 20.40
C ALA A 189 16.84 -12.58 20.86
N ALA A 190 17.60 -11.48 20.99
CA ALA A 190 18.97 -11.42 21.49
C ALA A 190 19.03 -10.61 22.80
#